data_AF-A0A955V374-F1
#
_entry.id   AF-A0A955V374-F1
#
_cell.length_a   1.000
_cell.length_b   1.000
_cell.length_c   1.000
_cell.angle_alpha   90.00
_cell.angle_beta   90.00
_cell.angle_gamma   90.00
#
_symmetry.space_group_name_H-M   'P 1'
#
loop_
_entity.id
_entity.type
_entity.pdbx_description
1 polymer ?
#
loop_
_entity_poly.entity_id
_entity_poly.type
_entity_poly.pdbx_seq_one_letter_code
_entity_poly.pdbx_strand_id
1 'polypeptide(L)'
;MRALSSWTHVAAVLGATGIALGAFGAHGLRARLGARQLEVWGTAVDYHLLHAVALLALALYASATGRPVAAPAALWTAGVALFSGSLYALALGAPRWL
;
A
#
# COMPACT_ATOMS: atom_id res chain seq x y z
N MET A 1 -25.52 -15.39 -5.76
CA MET A 1 -24.54 -14.39 -5.29
C MET A 1 -23.21 -14.70 -5.97
N ARG A 2 -22.55 -13.74 -6.63
CA ARG A 2 -21.22 -13.98 -7.21
C ARG A 2 -20.18 -14.01 -6.09
N ALA A 3 -19.27 -14.98 -6.14
CA ALA A 3 -18.17 -15.07 -5.19
C ALA A 3 -17.26 -13.82 -5.29
N LEU A 4 -16.79 -13.33 -4.15
CA LEU A 4 -15.81 -12.25 -4.11
C LEU A 4 -14.48 -12.74 -4.69
N SER A 5 -13.83 -11.90 -5.48
CA SER A 5 -12.49 -12.19 -5.99
C SER A 5 -11.51 -12.37 -4.82
N SER A 6 -10.55 -13.29 -4.95
CA SER A 6 -9.47 -13.48 -3.96
C SER A 6 -8.69 -12.18 -3.71
N TRP A 7 -8.60 -11.31 -4.73
CA TRP A 7 -7.98 -9.99 -4.66
C TRP A 7 -8.65 -9.03 -3.66
N THR A 8 -9.90 -9.27 -3.27
CA THR A 8 -10.58 -8.50 -2.22
C THR A 8 -9.88 -8.65 -0.87
N HIS A 9 -9.40 -9.86 -0.56
CA HIS A 9 -8.65 -10.12 0.67
C HIS A 9 -7.29 -9.43 0.64
N VAL A 10 -6.61 -9.44 -0.51
CA VAL A 10 -5.33 -8.73 -0.68
C VAL A 10 -5.55 -7.23 -0.47
N ALA A 11 -6.57 -6.63 -1.07
CA ALA A 11 -6.90 -5.22 -0.87
C ALA A 11 -7.20 -4.90 0.60
N ALA A 12 -7.93 -5.77 1.31
CA ALA A 12 -8.22 -5.59 2.73
C ALA A 12 -6.94 -5.64 3.60
N VAL A 13 -6.04 -6.58 3.32
CA VAL A 13 -4.75 -6.68 4.03
C VAL A 13 -3.90 -5.44 3.78
N LEU A 14 -3.78 -4.99 2.53
CA LEU A 14 -3.04 -3.77 2.18
C LEU A 14 -3.65 -2.52 2.84
N GLY A 15 -4.98 -2.42 2.88
CA GLY A 15 -5.67 -1.32 3.57
C GLY A 15 -5.38 -1.33 5.07
N ALA A 16 -5.47 -2.50 5.71
CA ALA A 16 -5.20 -2.65 7.14
C ALA A 16 -3.74 -2.33 7.50
N THR A 17 -2.77 -2.83 6.72
CA THR A 17 -1.35 -2.54 6.96
C THR A 17 -1.02 -1.09 6.64
N GLY A 18 -1.61 -0.49 5.60
CA GLY A 18 -1.47 0.93 5.29
C GLY A 18 -1.95 1.82 6.44
N ILE A 19 -3.11 1.55 7.03
CA ILE A 19 -3.61 2.29 8.20
C ILE A 19 -2.68 2.09 9.41
N ALA A 20 -2.25 0.85 9.67
CA ALA A 20 -1.34 0.56 10.78
C ALA A 20 -0.01 1.31 10.65
N LEU A 21 0.58 1.33 9.44
CA LEU A 21 1.81 2.06 9.15
C LEU A 21 1.61 3.58 9.22
N GLY A 22 0.45 4.09 8.80
CA GLY A 22 0.07 5.50 8.99
C GLY A 22 0.01 5.89 10.46
N ALA A 23 -0.69 5.11 11.28
CA ALA A 23 -0.77 5.33 12.72
C ALA A 23 0.62 5.25 13.38
N PHE A 24 1.44 4.28 12.98
CA PHE A 24 2.80 4.11 13.48
C PHE A 24 3.71 5.30 13.10
N GLY A 25 3.60 5.83 11.89
CA GLY A 25 4.30 7.06 11.47
C GLY A 25 3.92 8.27 12.33
N ALA A 26 2.62 8.53 12.47
CA ALA A 26 2.10 9.70 13.16
C ALA A 26 2.34 9.70 14.67
N HIS A 27 2.32 8.52 15.31
CA HIS A 27 2.42 8.40 16.77
C HIS A 27 3.73 7.75 17.23
N GLY A 28 4.13 6.64 16.61
CA GLY A 28 5.29 5.84 17.02
C GLY A 28 6.64 6.38 16.55
N LEU A 29 6.68 7.04 15.39
CA LEU A 29 7.92 7.52 14.77
C LEU A 29 8.13 9.03 14.88
N ARG A 30 7.10 9.80 15.24
CA ARG A 30 7.16 11.28 15.28
C ARG A 30 8.29 11.85 16.14
N ALA A 31 8.62 11.19 17.26
CA ALA A 31 9.70 11.62 18.14
C ALA A 31 11.09 11.05 17.77
N ARG A 32 11.15 10.14 16.78
CA ARG A 32 12.36 9.40 16.40
C ARG A 32 12.91 9.80 15.03
N LEU A 33 12.06 10.29 14.14
CA LEU A 33 12.42 10.65 12.77
C LEU A 33 12.38 12.15 12.57
N GLY A 34 13.31 12.66 11.76
CA GLY A 34 13.31 14.06 11.34
C GLY A 34 12.17 14.38 10.36
N ALA A 35 11.89 15.67 10.15
CA ALA A 35 10.77 16.13 9.30
C ALA A 35 10.77 15.49 7.90
N ARG A 36 11.93 15.45 7.23
CA ARG A 36 12.07 14.83 5.91
C ARG A 36 11.81 13.32 5.91
N GLN A 37 12.21 12.60 6.95
CA GLN A 37 11.94 11.16 7.05
C GLN A 37 10.45 10.89 7.29
N LEU A 38 9.80 11.73 8.10
CA LEU A 38 8.36 11.66 8.32
C LEU A 38 7.57 11.99 7.04
N GLU A 39 8.04 12.94 6.23
CA GLU A 39 7.45 13.25 4.92
C GLU A 39 7.58 12.09 3.92
N VAL A 40 8.76 11.45 3.87
CA VAL A 40 8.98 10.25 3.04
C VAL A 40 8.10 9.09 3.52
N TRP A 41 8.00 8.88 4.84
CA TRP A 41 7.09 7.90 5.42
C TRP A 41 5.63 8.19 5.08
N GLY A 42 5.20 9.46 5.17
CA GLY A 42 3.87 9.90 4.79
C GLY A 42 3.55 9.57 3.33
N THR A 43 4.45 9.91 2.41
CA THR A 43 4.33 9.53 0.99
C THR A 43 4.21 8.01 0.82
N ALA A 44 4.98 7.22 1.57
CA ALA A 44 4.88 5.76 1.53
C ALA A 44 3.48 5.27 1.97
N VAL A 45 2.90 5.87 3.01
CA VAL A 45 1.55 5.54 3.51
C VAL A 45 0.47 5.93 2.50
N ASP A 46 0.54 7.14 1.95
CA ASP A 46 -0.46 7.65 1.01
C ASP A 46 -0.56 6.76 -0.23
N TYR A 47 0.59 6.41 -0.82
CA TYR A 47 0.61 5.53 -1.98
C TYR A 47 0.25 4.08 -1.62
N HIS A 48 0.59 3.57 -0.43
CA HIS A 48 0.16 2.25 0.03
C HIS A 48 -1.37 2.17 0.10
N LEU A 49 -2.02 3.15 0.73
CA LEU A 49 -3.47 3.24 0.84
C LEU A 49 -4.14 3.45 -0.52
N LEU A 50 -3.57 4.28 -1.40
CA LEU A 50 -4.07 4.48 -2.75
C LEU A 50 -4.08 3.16 -3.54
N HIS A 51 -3.00 2.37 -3.47
CA HIS A 51 -2.93 1.07 -4.13
C HIS A 51 -3.94 0.08 -3.52
N ALA A 52 -4.19 0.12 -2.22
CA ALA A 52 -5.21 -0.72 -1.57
C ALA A 52 -6.62 -0.40 -2.10
N VAL A 53 -6.98 0.89 -2.21
CA VAL A 53 -8.28 1.34 -2.75
C VAL A 53 -8.40 0.99 -4.24
N ALA A 54 -7.36 1.22 -5.04
CA ALA A 54 -7.34 0.87 -6.45
C ALA A 54 -7.49 -0.65 -6.67
N LEU A 55 -6.82 -1.46 -5.84
CA LEU A 55 -6.94 -2.92 -5.89
C LEU A 55 -8.33 -3.39 -5.47
N LEU A 56 -8.94 -2.76 -4.47
CA LEU A 56 -10.33 -3.06 -4.08
C LEU A 56 -11.29 -2.78 -5.24
N ALA A 57 -11.17 -1.61 -5.88
CA ALA A 57 -12.00 -1.26 -7.05
C ALA A 57 -11.82 -2.28 -8.19
N LEU A 58 -10.59 -2.70 -8.48
CA LEU A 58 -10.29 -3.70 -9.49
C LEU A 58 -10.85 -5.09 -9.14
N ALA A 59 -10.78 -5.49 -7.87
CA ALA A 59 -11.33 -6.75 -7.38
C ALA A 59 -12.86 -6.78 -7.50
N LEU A 60 -13.54 -5.68 -7.14
CA LEU A 60 -14.98 -5.53 -7.29
C LEU A 60 -15.39 -5.53 -8.76
N TYR A 61 -14.63 -4.87 -9.64
CA TYR A 61 -14.83 -4.93 -11.09
C TYR A 61 -14.76 -6.37 -11.63
N ALA A 62 -13.77 -7.15 -11.17
CA ALA A 62 -13.63 -8.55 -11.56
C ALA A 62 -14.81 -9.40 -11.08
N SER A 63 -15.28 -9.21 -9.84
CA SER A 63 -16.48 -9.89 -9.34
C SER A 63 -17.74 -9.51 -10.13
N ALA A 64 -17.88 -8.24 -10.52
CA ALA A 64 -19.04 -7.74 -11.28
C ALA A 64 -19.05 -8.19 -12.74
N THR A 65 -17.88 -8.31 -13.39
CA THR A 65 -17.78 -8.59 -14.83
C THR A 65 -17.35 -10.02 -15.17
N GLY A 66 -16.73 -10.73 -14.23
CA GLY A 66 -16.07 -12.02 -14.47
C GLY A 66 -14.78 -11.92 -15.29
N ARG A 67 -14.31 -10.69 -15.61
CA ARG A 67 -13.09 -10.49 -16.39
C ARG A 67 -11.85 -10.79 -15.55
N PRO A 68 -10.81 -11.43 -16.14
CA PRO A 68 -9.56 -11.68 -15.43
C PRO A 68 -8.83 -10.36 -15.17
N VAL A 69 -8.43 -10.15 -13.92
CA VAL A 69 -7.66 -8.97 -13.49
C VAL A 69 -6.35 -9.35 -12.80
N ALA A 70 -5.92 -10.61 -12.88
CA ALA A 70 -4.77 -11.11 -12.11
C ALA A 70 -3.47 -10.32 -12.39
N ALA A 71 -3.17 -10.06 -13.67
CA ALA A 71 -1.99 -9.28 -14.05
C ALA A 71 -2.01 -7.84 -13.50
N PRO A 72 -3.06 -7.01 -13.77
CA PRO A 72 -3.10 -5.66 -13.20
C PRO A 72 -3.16 -5.68 -11.66
N ALA A 73 -3.88 -6.62 -11.04
CA ALA A 73 -3.94 -6.75 -9.58
C ALA A 73 -2.57 -7.08 -8.95
N ALA A 74 -1.79 -7.95 -9.61
CA ALA A 74 -0.42 -8.24 -9.21
C ALA A 74 0.49 -7.02 -9.34
N LEU A 75 0.34 -6.21 -10.40
CA LEU A 75 1.11 -4.97 -10.57
C LEU A 75 0.78 -3.93 -9.49
N TRP A 76 -0.50 -3.75 -9.14
CA TRP A 76 -0.91 -2.89 -8.02
C TRP A 76 -0.33 -3.39 -6.70
N THR A 77 -0.34 -4.69 -6.46
CA THR A 77 0.25 -5.27 -5.23
C THR A 77 1.77 -5.08 -5.20
N ALA A 78 2.45 -5.33 -6.32
CA ALA A 78 3.90 -5.13 -6.45
C ALA A 78 4.29 -3.65 -6.27
N GLY A 79 3.45 -2.71 -6.72
CA GLY A 79 3.63 -1.28 -6.50
C GLY A 79 3.73 -0.92 -5.02
N VAL A 80 2.93 -1.53 -4.15
CA VAL A 80 3.08 -1.35 -2.70
C VAL A 80 4.45 -1.84 -2.22
N ALA A 81 4.83 -3.07 -2.57
CA ALA A 81 6.09 -3.65 -2.11
C ALA A 81 7.32 -2.89 -2.60
N LEU A 82 7.33 -2.48 -3.88
CA LEU A 82 8.48 -1.83 -4.50
C LEU A 82 8.53 -0.33 -4.21
N PHE A 83 7.43 0.39 -4.41
CA PHE A 83 7.40 1.84 -4.23
C PHE A 83 7.20 2.22 -2.77
N SER A 84 6.10 1.80 -2.14
CA SER A 84 5.84 2.16 -0.74
C SER A 84 6.87 1.52 0.19
N GLY A 85 7.19 0.24 -0.03
CA GLY A 85 8.23 -0.49 0.70
C GLY A 85 9.60 0.19 0.66
N SER A 86 10.04 0.66 -0.50
CA SER A 86 11.33 1.38 -0.60
C SER A 86 11.32 2.71 0.15
N LEU A 87 10.21 3.45 0.13
CA LEU A 87 10.09 4.70 0.88
C LEU A 87 10.04 4.46 2.40
N TYR A 88 9.35 3.42 2.88
CA TYR A 88 9.43 3.02 4.30
C TYR A 88 10.88 2.70 4.70
N ALA A 89 11.58 1.91 3.89
CA ALA A 89 12.99 1.57 4.15
C ALA A 89 13.88 2.83 4.14
N LEU A 90 13.68 3.73 3.17
CA LEU A 90 14.42 4.99 3.06
C LEU A 90 14.18 5.91 4.26
N ALA A 91 12.94 6.01 4.74
CA ALA A 91 12.61 6.76 5.95
C ALA A 91 13.34 6.20 7.19
N LEU A 92 13.58 4.88 7.22
CA LEU A 92 14.30 4.17 8.28
C LEU A 92 15.83 4.10 8.07
N GLY A 93 16.37 4.78 7.06
CA GLY A 93 17.82 4.91 6.86
C GLY A 93 18.44 3.93 5.86
N ALA A 94 17.64 3.29 5.02
CA ALA A 94 18.18 2.52 3.89
C ALA A 94 19.08 3.41 3.00
N PRO A 95 20.09 2.81 2.32
CA PRO A 95 21.03 3.56 1.50
C PRO A 95 20.35 4.44 0.46
N ARG A 96 20.90 5.64 0.27
CA ARG A 96 20.55 6.52 -0.84
C ARG A 96 21.48 6.20 -1.99
N TRP A 97 20.91 5.72 -3.09
CA TRP A 97 21.68 5.36 -4.28
C TRP A 97 21.94 6.59 -5.18
N LEU A 98 21.25 7.70 -4.87
CA LEU A 98 21.34 9.04 -5.47
C LEU A 98 21.38 10.07 -4.33
#